data_AF-A0A8S0FLT2-F1
#
_entry.id   AF-A0A8S0FLT2-F1
#
_cell.length_a   1.000
_cell.length_b   1.000
_cell.length_c   1.000
_cell.angle_alpha   90.00
_cell.angle_beta   90.00
_cell.angle_gamma   90.00
#
_symmetry.space_group_name_H-M   'P 1'
#
loop_
_entity.id
_entity.type
_entity.pdbx_description
1 polymer ?
#
loop_
_entity_poly.entity_id
_entity_poly.type
_entity_poly.pdbx_seq_one_letter_code
_entity_poly.pdbx_strand_id
1 'polypeptide(L)'
;MLEEDPTLTPRDIIVMVADIDSYSPFIQAVFGSAPADRYLPYAISDRRARQSHPVLEAFISLLSLPDSRFVSEDVLALLDVPVLAARFDITEEGLRYLRQWVNESGIRWGIDDDNVRELELPATGQHTWRFGLTRMLLGYAMESAQGEWQSSSLRFYLMMNRAA
;
A
#
# COMPACT_ATOMS: atom_id res chain seq x y z
N MET A 1 -3.74 36.95 -22.99
CA MET A 1 -4.36 36.02 -23.96
C MET A 1 -5.85 35.81 -23.71
N LEU A 2 -6.29 34.99 -22.74
CA LEU A 2 -7.73 34.75 -22.51
C LEU A 2 -8.50 36.01 -22.03
N GLU A 3 -7.86 36.87 -21.23
CA GLU A 3 -8.45 38.17 -20.84
C GLU A 3 -8.43 39.22 -21.97
N GLU A 4 -7.59 39.03 -22.99
CA GLU A 4 -7.41 40.00 -24.07
C GLU A 4 -8.33 39.72 -25.27
N ASP A 5 -8.67 38.45 -25.51
CA ASP A 5 -9.58 38.03 -26.57
C ASP A 5 -10.74 37.17 -26.01
N PRO A 6 -11.95 37.74 -25.85
CA PRO A 6 -13.11 37.04 -25.32
C PRO A 6 -13.63 35.90 -26.21
N THR A 7 -13.19 35.82 -27.47
CA THR A 7 -13.61 34.76 -28.40
C THR A 7 -12.80 33.48 -28.25
N LEU A 8 -11.63 33.56 -27.60
CA LEU A 8 -10.76 32.42 -27.36
C LEU A 8 -11.35 31.51 -26.27
N THR A 9 -11.57 30.24 -26.61
CA THR A 9 -12.03 29.24 -25.63
C THR A 9 -10.88 28.37 -25.15
N PRO A 10 -10.98 27.73 -23.97
CA PRO A 10 -9.96 26.78 -23.51
C PRO A 10 -9.68 25.62 -24.48
N ARG A 11 -10.63 25.30 -25.37
CA ARG A 11 -10.46 24.25 -26.39
C ARG A 11 -9.53 24.68 -27.53
N ASP A 12 -9.30 25.97 -27.69
CA ASP A 12 -8.41 26.54 -28.71
C ASP A 12 -6.94 26.57 -28.25
N ILE A 13 -6.66 26.13 -27.02
CA ILE A 13 -5.33 26.14 -26.40
C ILE A 13 -4.80 24.71 -26.30
N ILE A 14 -3.61 24.47 -26.87
CA ILE A 14 -2.84 23.24 -26.69
C ILE A 14 -1.48 23.54 -26.06
N VAL A 15 -1.11 22.74 -25.06
CA VAL A 15 0.22 22.80 -24.42
C VAL A 15 0.90 21.46 -24.61
N MET A 16 2.08 21.48 -25.24
CA MET A 16 2.86 20.27 -25.52
C MET A 16 4.15 20.29 -24.69
N VAL A 17 4.52 19.14 -24.15
CA VAL A 17 5.75 18.92 -23.38
C VAL A 17 6.42 17.63 -23.85
N ALA A 18 7.73 17.51 -23.66
CA ALA A 18 8.50 16.35 -24.12
C ALA A 18 8.14 15.06 -23.36
N ASP A 19 7.81 15.18 -22.07
CA ASP A 19 7.38 14.07 -21.23
C ASP A 19 6.21 14.53 -20.35
N ILE A 20 4.99 14.15 -20.73
CA ILE A 20 3.78 14.56 -20.03
C ILE A 20 3.65 13.90 -18.66
N ASP A 21 4.21 12.71 -18.48
CA ASP A 21 4.15 11.96 -17.22
C ASP A 21 4.90 12.72 -16.12
N SER A 22 6.11 13.21 -16.42
CA SER A 22 6.91 14.02 -15.49
C SER A 22 6.27 15.38 -15.13
N TYR A 23 5.48 15.97 -16.03
CA TYR A 23 4.84 17.27 -15.81
C TYR A 23 3.45 17.19 -15.17
N SER A 24 2.76 16.05 -15.27
CA SER A 24 1.39 15.87 -14.79
C SER A 24 1.19 16.32 -13.33
N PRO A 25 2.06 15.99 -12.35
CA PRO A 25 1.89 16.43 -10.97
C PRO A 25 1.91 17.95 -10.82
N PHE A 26 2.76 18.65 -11.58
CA PHE A 26 2.87 20.11 -11.54
C PHE A 26 1.65 20.79 -12.15
N ILE A 27 1.15 20.25 -13.29
CA ILE A 27 -0.07 20.75 -13.92
C ILE A 27 -1.25 20.60 -12.95
N GLN A 28 -1.39 19.44 -12.31
CA GLN A 28 -2.46 19.19 -11.33
C GLN A 28 -2.33 20.08 -10.10
N ALA A 29 -1.12 20.31 -9.60
CA ALA A 29 -0.90 21.19 -8.45
C ALA A 29 -1.33 22.64 -8.73
N VAL A 30 -1.02 23.16 -9.92
CA VAL A 30 -1.32 24.55 -10.28
C VAL A 30 -2.77 24.72 -10.72
N PHE A 31 -3.26 23.88 -11.63
CA PHE A 31 -4.61 24.03 -12.21
C PHE A 31 -5.71 23.34 -11.39
N GLY A 32 -5.38 22.30 -10.62
CA GLY A 32 -6.34 21.58 -9.78
C GLY A 32 -6.69 22.27 -8.46
N SER A 33 -5.84 23.19 -7.99
CA SER A 33 -6.04 23.95 -6.74
C SER A 33 -6.45 25.41 -6.98
N ALA A 34 -6.66 25.81 -8.24
CA ALA A 34 -7.01 27.17 -8.59
C ALA A 34 -8.41 27.55 -8.04
N PRO A 35 -8.56 28.71 -7.37
CA PRO A 35 -9.85 29.20 -6.91
C PRO A 35 -10.77 29.53 -8.10
N ALA A 36 -12.09 29.59 -7.85
CA ALA A 36 -13.11 29.65 -8.90
C ALA A 36 -12.96 30.85 -9.86
N ASP A 37 -12.40 31.96 -9.39
CA ASP A 37 -12.11 33.17 -10.17
C ASP A 37 -10.96 33.00 -11.18
N ARG A 38 -10.10 32.00 -10.98
CA ARG A 38 -8.92 31.70 -11.82
C ARG A 38 -8.93 30.27 -12.37
N TYR A 39 -10.00 29.53 -12.16
CA TYR A 39 -10.11 28.15 -12.60
C TYR A 39 -10.31 28.06 -14.12
N LEU A 40 -9.50 27.23 -14.77
CA LEU A 40 -9.58 26.92 -16.19
C LEU A 40 -9.70 25.40 -16.36
N PRO A 41 -10.75 24.89 -17.04
CA PRO A 41 -10.85 23.47 -17.34
C PRO A 41 -9.66 22.98 -18.18
N TYR A 42 -9.07 21.86 -17.78
CA TYR A 42 -7.95 21.24 -18.49
C TYR A 42 -8.09 19.72 -18.50
N ALA A 43 -7.46 19.09 -19.49
CA ALA A 43 -7.34 17.64 -19.58
C ALA A 43 -5.90 17.27 -19.98
N ILE A 44 -5.34 16.24 -19.34
CA ILE A 44 -4.01 15.72 -19.65
C ILE A 44 -4.18 14.45 -20.48
N SER A 45 -3.72 14.50 -21.73
CA SER A 45 -3.74 13.37 -22.67
C SER A 45 -2.37 12.66 -22.71
N ASP A 46 -2.30 11.49 -23.36
CA ASP A 46 -1.06 10.72 -23.61
C ASP A 46 -0.28 10.20 -22.39
N ARG A 47 -0.91 10.16 -21.21
CA ARG A 47 -0.31 9.50 -20.03
C ARG A 47 -0.19 7.99 -20.24
N ARG A 48 0.95 7.41 -19.87
CA ARG A 48 1.15 5.96 -19.96
C ARG A 48 0.17 5.23 -19.04
N ALA A 49 -0.52 4.21 -19.57
CA ALA A 49 -1.53 3.43 -18.83
C ALA A 49 -1.02 2.84 -17.50
N ARG A 50 0.28 2.52 -17.46
CA ARG A 50 0.95 1.94 -16.28
C ARG A 50 1.11 2.93 -15.12
N GLN A 51 1.25 4.23 -15.40
CA GLN A 51 1.32 5.26 -14.35
C GLN A 51 -0.06 5.76 -13.90
N SER A 52 -1.11 5.51 -14.69
CA SER A 52 -2.47 5.98 -14.39
C SER A 52 -3.33 4.98 -13.61
N HIS A 53 -2.94 3.69 -13.53
CA HIS A 53 -3.75 2.65 -12.91
C HIS A 53 -2.95 1.83 -11.87
N PRO A 54 -3.06 2.15 -10.56
CA PRO A 54 -2.37 1.45 -9.48
C PRO A 54 -2.59 -0.07 -9.46
N VAL A 55 -3.76 -0.52 -9.91
CA VAL A 55 -4.12 -1.94 -9.99
C VAL A 55 -3.24 -2.72 -11.00
N LEU A 56 -2.76 -2.07 -12.06
CA LEU A 56 -1.94 -2.73 -13.07
C LEU A 56 -0.54 -3.06 -12.52
N GLU A 57 0.05 -2.12 -11.77
CA GLU A 57 1.31 -2.36 -11.06
C GLU A 57 1.16 -3.42 -9.98
N ALA A 58 0.06 -3.39 -9.22
CA ALA A 58 -0.26 -4.43 -8.24
C ALA A 58 -0.34 -5.81 -8.89
N PHE A 59 -0.99 -5.92 -10.06
CA PHE A 59 -1.11 -7.16 -10.80
C PHE A 59 0.25 -7.67 -11.30
N ILE A 60 1.11 -6.79 -11.82
CA ILE A 60 2.46 -7.16 -12.25
C ILE A 60 3.30 -7.65 -11.05
N SER A 61 3.20 -6.96 -9.91
CA SER A 61 3.87 -7.37 -8.67
C SER A 61 3.42 -8.78 -8.23
N LEU A 62 2.12 -9.09 -8.34
CA LEU A 62 1.58 -10.42 -8.04
C LEU A 62 2.11 -11.50 -9.00
N LEU A 63 2.37 -11.18 -10.27
CA LEU A 63 2.97 -12.13 -11.21
C LEU A 63 4.42 -12.49 -10.86
N SER A 64 5.12 -11.61 -10.13
CA SER A 64 6.50 -11.80 -9.67
C SER A 64 6.58 -12.50 -8.29
N LEU A 65 5.47 -12.97 -7.73
CA LEU A 65 5.44 -13.67 -6.44
C LEU A 65 6.36 -14.89 -6.35
N PRO A 66 6.53 -15.73 -7.39
CA PRO A 66 7.41 -16.90 -7.30
C PRO A 66 8.86 -16.53 -7.00
N ASP A 67 9.32 -15.37 -7.45
CA ASP A 67 10.68 -14.86 -7.23
C ASP A 67 10.78 -13.93 -6.01
N SER A 68 9.65 -13.69 -5.33
CA SER A 68 9.58 -12.77 -4.21
C SER A 68 10.17 -13.36 -2.94
N ARG A 69 10.85 -12.51 -2.17
CA ARG A 69 11.29 -12.83 -0.79
C ARG A 69 10.21 -12.55 0.25
N PHE A 70 9.02 -12.11 -0.16
CA PHE A 70 7.90 -11.76 0.73
C PHE A 70 8.31 -10.80 1.85
N VAL A 71 9.11 -9.78 1.53
CA VAL A 71 9.49 -8.75 2.51
C VAL A 71 8.23 -8.09 3.05
N SER A 72 8.23 -7.78 4.35
CA SER A 72 7.03 -7.32 5.04
C SER A 72 6.39 -6.10 4.39
N GLU A 73 7.19 -5.11 4.01
CA GLU A 73 6.70 -3.89 3.35
C GLU A 73 6.16 -4.16 1.94
N ASP A 74 6.72 -5.09 1.18
CA ASP A 74 6.25 -5.41 -0.18
C ASP A 74 4.83 -6.00 -0.14
N VAL A 75 4.56 -6.89 0.82
CA VAL A 75 3.22 -7.48 1.00
C VAL A 75 2.25 -6.44 1.55
N LEU A 76 2.67 -5.59 2.49
CA LEU A 76 1.83 -4.51 3.01
C LEU A 76 1.51 -3.46 1.93
N ALA A 77 2.44 -3.21 1.01
CA ALA A 77 2.24 -2.30 -0.12
C ALA A 77 1.15 -2.81 -1.09
N LEU A 78 0.97 -4.13 -1.22
CA LEU A 78 -0.15 -4.69 -1.97
C LEU A 78 -1.50 -4.30 -1.34
N LEU A 79 -1.55 -4.16 -0.01
CA LEU A 79 -2.75 -3.73 0.72
C LEU A 79 -2.96 -2.21 0.66
N ASP A 80 -1.98 -1.41 0.24
CA ASP A 80 -2.19 0.01 -0.04
C ASP A 80 -3.03 0.22 -1.33
N VAL A 81 -3.26 -0.84 -2.12
CA VAL A 81 -4.13 -0.83 -3.31
C VAL A 81 -5.58 -1.10 -2.89
N PRO A 82 -6.51 -0.12 -3.01
CA PRO A 82 -7.84 -0.23 -2.39
C PRO A 82 -8.67 -1.44 -2.83
N VAL A 83 -8.58 -1.81 -4.11
CA VAL A 83 -9.31 -2.97 -4.67
C VAL A 83 -8.80 -4.28 -4.06
N LEU A 84 -7.50 -4.36 -3.77
CA LEU A 84 -6.89 -5.53 -3.16
C LEU A 84 -7.24 -5.58 -1.66
N ALA A 85 -7.10 -4.49 -0.93
CA ALA A 85 -7.51 -4.41 0.48
C ALA A 85 -8.99 -4.80 0.66
N ALA A 86 -9.88 -4.25 -0.17
CA ALA A 86 -11.31 -4.56 -0.15
C ALA A 86 -11.59 -6.05 -0.45
N ARG A 87 -10.77 -6.71 -1.29
CA ARG A 87 -10.92 -8.15 -1.58
C ARG A 87 -10.69 -9.03 -0.35
N PHE A 88 -9.98 -8.52 0.66
CA PHE A 88 -9.71 -9.18 1.94
C PHE A 88 -10.46 -8.54 3.12
N ASP A 89 -11.45 -7.68 2.85
CA ASP A 89 -12.23 -6.96 3.87
C ASP A 89 -11.36 -6.09 4.81
N ILE A 90 -10.25 -5.56 4.30
CA ILE A 90 -9.32 -4.71 5.05
C ILE A 90 -9.66 -3.24 4.80
N THR A 91 -9.97 -2.52 5.88
CA THR A 91 -10.13 -1.06 5.86
C THR A 91 -8.79 -0.36 6.05
N GLU A 92 -8.70 0.94 5.74
CA GLU A 92 -7.50 1.74 5.99
C GLU A 92 -7.11 1.78 7.48
N GLU A 93 -8.10 1.74 8.38
CA GLU A 93 -7.86 1.59 9.81
C GLU A 93 -7.32 0.20 10.16
N GLY A 94 -7.93 -0.87 9.63
CA GLY A 94 -7.44 -2.22 9.80
C GLY A 94 -6.01 -2.40 9.30
N LEU A 95 -5.66 -1.76 8.17
CA LEU A 95 -4.30 -1.79 7.63
C LEU A 95 -3.27 -1.13 8.56
N ARG A 96 -3.64 -0.07 9.28
CA ARG A 96 -2.77 0.55 10.31
C ARG A 96 -2.46 -0.44 11.43
N TYR A 97 -3.47 -1.18 11.92
CA TYR A 97 -3.26 -2.24 12.91
C TYR A 97 -2.42 -3.39 12.37
N LEU A 98 -2.70 -3.86 11.15
CA LEU A 98 -1.91 -4.91 10.50
C LEU A 98 -0.43 -4.53 10.38
N ARG A 99 -0.12 -3.31 9.94
CA ARG A 99 1.26 -2.81 9.85
C ARG A 99 1.95 -2.82 11.22
N GLN A 100 1.23 -2.41 12.26
CA GLN A 100 1.72 -2.44 13.62
C GLN A 100 1.96 -3.90 14.09
N TRP A 101 1.00 -4.81 13.90
CA TRP A 101 1.10 -6.21 14.31
C TRP A 101 2.18 -6.98 13.55
N VAL A 102 2.33 -6.74 12.24
CA VAL A 102 3.41 -7.30 11.42
C VAL A 102 4.77 -6.89 11.98
N ASN A 103 4.93 -5.61 12.32
CA ASN A 103 6.19 -5.12 12.89
C ASN A 103 6.45 -5.74 14.27
N GLU A 104 5.48 -5.71 15.17
CA GLU A 104 5.66 -6.17 16.55
C GLU A 104 5.83 -7.69 16.61
N SER A 105 5.05 -8.47 15.84
CA SER A 105 5.12 -9.95 15.82
C SER A 105 6.45 -10.47 15.27
N GLY A 106 7.28 -9.59 14.72
CA GLY A 106 8.63 -9.88 14.27
C GLY A 106 8.71 -10.38 12.83
N ILE A 107 7.64 -10.23 12.03
CA ILE A 107 7.65 -10.58 10.60
C ILE A 107 8.60 -9.62 9.87
N ARG A 108 9.43 -10.18 8.98
CA ARG A 108 10.38 -9.42 8.17
C ARG A 108 10.40 -9.88 6.71
N TRP A 109 10.39 -11.19 6.47
CA TRP A 109 10.54 -11.74 5.12
C TRP A 109 10.18 -13.23 5.10
N GLY A 110 9.95 -13.79 3.92
CA GLY A 110 9.73 -15.21 3.68
C GLY A 110 8.33 -15.65 4.12
N ILE A 111 7.60 -16.33 3.24
CA ILE A 111 6.25 -16.80 3.60
C ILE A 111 6.33 -17.89 4.69
N ASP A 112 7.29 -18.80 4.56
CA ASP A 112 7.61 -19.86 5.50
C ASP A 112 9.06 -20.36 5.32
N ASP A 113 9.45 -21.39 6.07
CA ASP A 113 10.79 -21.96 6.01
C ASP A 113 11.08 -22.71 4.70
N ASP A 114 10.06 -23.16 3.97
CA ASP A 114 10.25 -23.84 2.68
C ASP A 114 10.72 -22.81 1.64
N ASN A 115 10.05 -21.65 1.58
CA ASN A 115 10.47 -20.51 0.77
C ASN A 115 11.87 -19.99 1.14
N VAL A 116 12.21 -19.98 2.42
CA VAL A 116 13.57 -19.62 2.87
C VAL A 116 14.62 -20.60 2.31
N ARG A 117 14.33 -21.90 2.30
CA ARG A 117 15.23 -22.94 1.78
C ARG A 117 15.35 -22.92 0.26
N GLU A 118 14.27 -22.58 -0.46
CA GLU A 118 14.30 -22.36 -1.93
C GLU A 118 15.26 -21.24 -2.32
N LEU A 119 15.44 -20.25 -1.45
CA LEU A 119 16.41 -19.16 -1.61
C LEU A 119 17.84 -19.55 -1.20
N GLU A 120 18.09 -20.83 -0.91
CA GLU A 120 19.36 -21.37 -0.43
C GLU A 120 19.88 -20.70 0.87
N LEU A 121 18.95 -20.23 1.71
CA LEU A 121 19.26 -19.60 3.00
C LEU A 121 18.97 -20.54 4.18
N PRO A 122 19.68 -20.38 5.33
CA PRO A 122 19.40 -21.17 6.53
C PRO A 122 18.02 -20.85 7.09
N ALA A 123 17.12 -21.84 7.13
CA ALA A 123 15.82 -21.71 7.78
C ALA A 123 15.98 -21.62 9.31
N THR A 124 15.50 -20.53 9.89
CA THR A 124 15.59 -20.26 11.34
C THR A 124 14.26 -20.50 12.07
N GLY A 125 13.15 -20.71 11.35
CA GLY A 125 11.81 -20.78 11.92
C GLY A 125 11.30 -19.45 12.49
N GLN A 126 12.02 -18.35 12.26
CA GLN A 126 11.74 -17.04 12.83
C GLN A 126 11.67 -15.98 11.73
N HIS A 127 10.97 -14.88 12.03
CA HIS A 127 10.82 -13.73 11.15
C HIS A 127 10.07 -13.95 9.83
N THR A 128 9.55 -15.15 9.59
CA THR A 128 8.63 -15.48 8.49
C THR A 128 7.21 -15.02 8.74
N TRP A 129 6.41 -14.89 7.68
CA TRP A 129 4.98 -14.63 7.79
C TRP A 129 4.28 -15.70 8.61
N ARG A 130 4.56 -16.99 8.34
CA ARG A 130 4.03 -18.10 9.12
C ARG A 130 4.38 -17.98 10.60
N PHE A 131 5.61 -17.62 10.94
CA PHE A 131 6.04 -17.40 12.32
C PHE A 131 5.22 -16.30 13.02
N GLY A 132 5.14 -15.11 12.43
CA GLY A 132 4.43 -13.99 13.06
C GLY A 132 2.91 -14.19 13.10
N LEU A 133 2.31 -14.73 12.04
CA LEU A 133 0.89 -15.11 12.02
C LEU A 133 0.58 -16.15 13.10
N THR A 134 1.44 -17.16 13.28
CA THR A 134 1.29 -18.15 14.35
C THR A 134 1.34 -17.47 15.72
N ARG A 135 2.25 -16.53 15.95
CA ARG A 135 2.35 -15.78 17.21
C ARG A 135 1.09 -14.95 17.49
N MET A 136 0.56 -14.28 16.48
CA MET A 136 -0.67 -13.48 16.62
C MET A 136 -1.88 -14.37 16.94
N LEU A 137 -2.06 -15.48 16.21
CA LEU A 137 -3.16 -16.42 16.44
C LEU A 137 -3.04 -17.15 17.78
N LEU A 138 -1.83 -17.51 18.21
CA LEU A 138 -1.59 -18.06 19.55
C LEU A 138 -1.90 -17.03 20.64
N GLY A 139 -1.52 -15.77 20.44
CA GLY A 139 -1.87 -14.68 21.36
C GLY A 139 -3.39 -14.54 21.52
N TYR A 140 -4.13 -14.66 20.42
CA TYR A 140 -5.60 -14.68 20.45
C TYR A 140 -6.18 -15.89 21.21
N ALA A 141 -5.64 -17.10 20.98
CA ALA A 141 -6.18 -18.31 21.57
C ALA A 141 -5.82 -18.49 23.06
N MET A 142 -4.59 -18.18 23.47
CA MET A 142 -4.07 -18.53 24.79
C MET A 142 -4.67 -17.71 25.93
N GLU A 143 -5.14 -16.48 25.67
CA GLU A 143 -5.74 -15.64 26.70
C GLU A 143 -7.14 -16.12 27.13
N SER A 144 -7.81 -16.92 26.30
CA SER A 144 -9.08 -17.55 26.69
C SER A 144 -8.92 -18.63 27.79
N ALA A 145 -7.69 -19.07 28.08
CA ALA A 145 -7.45 -20.18 29.00
C ALA A 145 -6.52 -19.86 30.20
N GLN A 146 -5.62 -18.87 30.14
CA GLN A 146 -4.72 -18.56 31.25
C GLN A 146 -4.48 -17.06 31.42
N GLY A 147 -5.10 -16.49 32.46
CA GLY A 147 -4.70 -15.20 33.01
C GLY A 147 -3.29 -15.29 33.61
N GLU A 148 -2.49 -14.25 33.37
CA GLU A 148 -1.15 -13.99 33.93
C GLU A 148 0.02 -14.79 33.33
N TRP A 149 0.54 -14.32 32.19
CA TRP A 149 1.94 -14.57 31.79
C TRP A 149 2.66 -13.31 31.27
N GLN A 150 3.98 -13.29 31.51
CA GLN A 150 4.88 -12.13 31.64
C GLN A 150 5.03 -11.20 30.43
N SER A 151 5.08 -9.89 30.76
CA SER A 151 5.54 -8.64 30.10
C SER A 151 5.65 -8.48 28.57
N SER A 152 5.88 -9.52 27.77
CA SER A 152 6.02 -9.42 26.31
C SER A 152 4.68 -9.66 25.59
N SER A 153 3.85 -10.58 26.11
CA SER A 153 2.56 -10.95 25.52
C SER A 153 1.43 -9.96 25.87
N LEU A 154 1.54 -9.29 27.03
CA LEU A 154 0.56 -8.31 27.50
C LEU A 154 0.46 -7.07 26.58
N ARG A 155 1.55 -6.73 25.87
CA ARG A 155 1.55 -5.63 24.88
C ARG A 155 0.70 -5.96 23.65
N PHE A 156 0.75 -7.20 23.16
CA PHE A 156 0.01 -7.62 21.97
C PHE A 156 -1.49 -7.67 22.22
N TYR A 157 -1.93 -8.09 23.41
CA TYR A 157 -3.36 -8.08 23.75
C TYR A 157 -3.94 -6.66 23.81
N LEU A 158 -3.27 -5.75 24.54
CA LEU A 158 -3.68 -4.34 24.60
C LEU A 158 -3.70 -3.66 23.23
N MET A 159 -2.92 -4.19 22.28
CA MET A 159 -2.83 -3.70 20.92
C MET A 159 -3.88 -4.32 19.99
N MET A 160 -4.26 -5.59 20.17
CA MET A 160 -5.37 -6.20 19.42
C MET A 160 -6.75 -5.70 19.88
N ASN A 161 -6.92 -5.46 21.19
CA ASN A 161 -8.21 -5.07 21.78
C ASN A 161 -8.48 -3.55 21.74
N ARG A 162 -7.58 -2.75 21.16
CA ARG A 162 -7.82 -1.33 20.83
C ARG A 162 -8.44 -1.13 19.44
N ALA A 163 -8.53 -2.18 18.64
CA ALA A 163 -9.03 -2.18 17.26
C ALA A 163 -10.47 -2.72 17.11
N ALA A 164 -11.10 -3.14 18.22
CA ALA A 164 -12.47 -3.65 18.29
C ALA A 164 -13.35 -2.68 19.08
#